data_AF-A0A5B7BXV0-F1
#
_entry.id   AF-A0A5B7BXV0-F1
#
_cell.length_a   1.000
_cell.length_b   1.000
_cell.length_c   1.000
_cell.angle_alpha   90.00
_cell.angle_beta   90.00
_cell.angle_gamma   90.00
#
_symmetry.space_group_name_H-M   'P 1'
#
loop_
_entity.id
_entity.type
_entity.pdbx_description
1 polymer ?
#
loop_
_entity_poly.entity_id
_entity_poly.type
_entity_poly.pdbx_seq_one_letter_code
_entity_poly.pdbx_strand_id
1 'polypeptide(L)'
;RERERERMGRLAVAVIVSSWVIPISILVNRTVPDPYMDEIFHIPQAQQYCQGNFRSWDPMITTPPGLYYLSLAHVASLFPGMFCMQAASSISDVCSTEILRSTNGVLAVICSILVYEIIICLRPGLDERKATLYAVVLALYPLHWFFTFLYYTDVASVTVVLAMYLACLKKNYLFSALVMESAPAYFICH
;
A
#
# COMPACT_ATOMS: atom_id res chain seq x y z
N ARG A 1 20.11 -9.54 -20.56
CA ARG A 1 19.91 -8.25 -21.28
C ARG A 1 18.50 -7.67 -21.07
N GLU A 2 17.42 -8.19 -21.66
CA GLU A 2 16.07 -7.60 -21.46
C GLU A 2 15.55 -7.73 -20.02
N ARG A 3 15.59 -8.93 -19.43
CA ARG A 3 15.21 -9.14 -18.01
C ARG A 3 16.05 -8.32 -17.01
N GLU A 4 17.32 -8.06 -17.34
CA GLU A 4 18.18 -7.21 -16.51
C GLU A 4 17.78 -5.75 -16.66
N ARG A 5 17.47 -5.29 -17.88
CA ARG A 5 16.97 -3.95 -18.16
C ARG A 5 15.65 -3.68 -17.44
N GLU A 6 14.70 -4.61 -17.50
CA GLU A 6 13.45 -4.52 -16.75
C GLU A 6 13.68 -4.45 -15.23
N ARG A 7 14.62 -5.26 -14.71
CA ARG A 7 15.00 -5.22 -13.28
C ARG A 7 15.60 -3.87 -12.89
N MET A 8 16.43 -3.28 -13.74
CA MET A 8 17.03 -1.96 -13.49
C MET A 8 15.98 -0.85 -13.44
N GLY A 9 15.02 -0.85 -14.37
CA GLY A 9 13.96 0.16 -14.38
C GLY A 9 13.03 0.06 -13.16
N ARG A 10 12.64 -1.16 -12.75
CA ARG A 10 11.88 -1.37 -11.50
C ARG A 10 12.62 -0.80 -10.28
N LEU A 11 13.91 -1.10 -10.16
CA LEU A 11 14.76 -0.61 -9.07
C LEU A 11 14.90 0.92 -9.12
N ALA A 12 15.08 1.49 -10.30
CA ALA A 12 15.18 2.94 -10.47
C ALA A 12 13.90 3.64 -10.00
N VAL A 13 12.71 3.16 -10.43
CA VAL A 13 11.43 3.69 -9.97
C VAL A 13 11.29 3.57 -8.46
N ALA A 14 11.58 2.40 -7.89
CA ALA A 14 11.48 2.16 -6.46
C ALA A 14 12.37 3.12 -5.65
N VAL A 15 13.63 3.31 -6.07
CA VAL A 15 14.59 4.20 -5.41
C VAL A 15 14.14 5.66 -5.51
N ILE A 16 13.76 6.13 -6.70
CA ILE A 16 13.32 7.51 -6.91
C ILE A 16 12.07 7.82 -6.10
N VAL A 17 11.04 6.96 -6.17
CA VAL A 17 9.80 7.21 -5.42
C VAL A 17 10.06 7.16 -3.91
N SER A 18 10.83 6.19 -3.43
CA SER A 18 11.17 6.08 -2.00
C SER A 18 11.96 7.31 -1.50
N SER A 19 12.85 7.87 -2.33
CA SER A 19 13.64 9.04 -1.92
C SER A 19 12.78 10.29 -1.69
N TRP A 20 11.58 10.36 -2.27
CA TRP A 20 10.61 11.42 -1.99
C TRP A 20 9.62 11.03 -0.90
N VAL A 21 9.10 9.79 -0.95
CA VAL A 21 8.09 9.31 0.01
C VAL A 21 8.64 9.35 1.44
N ILE A 22 9.84 8.82 1.68
CA ILE A 22 10.41 8.73 3.03
C ILE A 22 10.51 10.10 3.73
N PRO A 23 11.22 11.11 3.18
CA PRO A 23 11.35 12.40 3.85
C PRO A 23 10.02 13.14 4.01
N ILE A 24 9.10 13.01 3.06
CA ILE A 24 7.78 13.65 3.16
C ILE A 24 6.90 12.94 4.20
N SER A 25 6.93 11.61 4.29
CA SER A 25 6.28 10.87 5.38
C SER A 25 6.79 11.32 6.75
N ILE A 26 8.11 11.53 6.90
CA ILE A 26 8.68 12.06 8.14
C ILE A 26 8.14 13.46 8.44
N LEU A 27 8.10 14.34 7.43
CA LEU A 27 7.59 15.70 7.59
C LEU A 27 6.10 15.72 7.97
N VAL A 28 5.28 14.92 7.29
CA VAL A 28 3.82 14.83 7.55
C VAL A 28 3.57 14.33 8.97
N ASN A 29 4.23 13.23 9.40
CA ASN A 29 4.04 12.69 10.74
C ASN A 29 4.48 13.67 11.84
N ARG A 30 5.51 14.50 11.59
CA ARG A 30 5.91 15.56 12.53
C ARG A 30 4.95 16.74 12.56
N THR A 31 4.29 17.05 11.45
CA THR A 31 3.43 18.23 11.32
C THR A 31 2.00 17.94 11.76
N VAL A 32 1.50 16.74 11.45
CA VAL A 32 0.15 16.27 11.76
C VAL A 32 0.26 14.90 12.44
N PRO A 33 0.69 14.86 13.72
CA PRO A 33 0.92 13.60 14.43
C PRO A 33 -0.39 12.85 14.73
N ASP A 34 -1.47 13.60 14.93
CA ASP A 34 -2.78 13.04 15.24
C ASP A 34 -3.51 12.54 13.98
N PRO A 35 -4.43 11.56 14.11
CA PRO A 35 -5.25 11.10 13.00
C PRO A 35 -6.02 12.24 12.33
N TYR A 36 -5.92 12.33 11.02
CA TYR A 36 -6.49 13.38 10.19
C TYR A 36 -7.68 12.86 9.36
N MET A 37 -8.77 13.64 9.31
CA MET A 37 -9.99 13.35 8.55
C MET A 37 -10.60 11.98 8.88
N ASP A 38 -10.57 10.98 8.01
CA ASP A 38 -11.19 9.66 8.25
C ASP A 38 -10.25 8.72 9.03
N GLU A 39 -8.99 9.12 9.25
CA GLU A 39 -8.05 8.33 10.06
C GLU A 39 -8.54 8.17 11.52
N ILE A 40 -9.37 9.09 12.03
CA ILE A 40 -10.01 8.94 13.36
C ILE A 40 -10.89 7.69 13.45
N PHE A 41 -11.38 7.16 12.33
CA PHE A 41 -12.11 5.89 12.29
C PHE A 41 -11.16 4.72 11.95
N HIS A 42 -10.30 4.89 10.95
CA HIS A 42 -9.43 3.82 10.46
C HIS A 42 -8.31 3.42 11.43
N ILE A 43 -7.69 4.39 12.12
CA ILE A 43 -6.56 4.12 13.02
C ILE A 43 -7.00 3.29 14.24
N PRO A 44 -8.06 3.68 15.00
CA PRO A 44 -8.53 2.86 16.11
C PRO A 44 -8.97 1.47 15.65
N GLN A 45 -9.65 1.36 14.50
CA GLN A 45 -10.05 0.07 13.94
C GLN A 45 -8.86 -0.84 13.63
N ALA A 46 -7.80 -0.30 13.01
CA ALA A 46 -6.59 -1.06 12.73
C ALA A 46 -5.88 -1.50 14.02
N GLN A 47 -5.87 -0.65 15.05
CA GLN A 47 -5.31 -0.97 16.37
C GLN A 47 -6.06 -2.10 17.08
N GLN A 48 -7.39 -2.17 16.95
CA GLN A 48 -8.17 -3.31 17.44
C GLN A 48 -7.74 -4.62 16.76
N TYR A 49 -7.51 -4.59 15.45
CA TYR A 49 -7.02 -5.75 14.69
C TYR A 49 -5.60 -6.14 15.10
N CYS A 50 -4.72 -5.17 15.36
CA CYS A 50 -3.40 -5.42 15.93
C CYS A 50 -3.47 -6.15 17.27
N GLN A 51 -4.44 -5.80 18.12
CA GLN A 51 -4.70 -6.48 19.40
C GLN A 51 -5.38 -7.85 19.24
N GLY A 52 -5.62 -8.32 18.01
CA GLY A 52 -6.29 -9.58 17.72
C GLY A 52 -7.81 -9.51 17.83
N ASN A 53 -8.41 -8.33 18.02
CA ASN A 53 -9.85 -8.14 18.10
C ASN A 53 -10.47 -7.97 16.71
N PHE A 54 -10.45 -9.04 15.91
CA PHE A 54 -11.00 -9.08 14.55
C PHE A 54 -12.53 -9.05 14.48
N ARG A 55 -13.22 -9.12 15.63
CA ARG A 55 -14.69 -9.07 15.69
C ARG A 55 -15.23 -7.66 15.86
N SER A 56 -14.38 -6.70 16.22
CA SER A 56 -14.78 -5.30 16.33
C SER A 56 -14.89 -4.65 14.95
N TRP A 57 -15.91 -3.83 14.75
CA TRP A 57 -16.07 -3.02 13.55
C TRP A 57 -16.71 -1.68 13.91
N ASP A 58 -16.05 -0.58 13.54
CA ASP A 58 -16.61 0.75 13.65
C ASP A 58 -17.69 0.94 12.56
N PRO A 59 -18.94 1.24 12.93
CA PRO A 59 -20.04 1.36 11.98
C PRO A 59 -19.90 2.55 11.00
N MET A 60 -19.01 3.51 11.26
CA MET A 60 -18.75 4.62 10.35
C MET A 60 -17.86 4.22 9.17
N ILE A 61 -17.22 3.04 9.24
CA ILE A 61 -16.34 2.55 8.18
C ILE A 61 -17.16 1.83 7.12
N THR A 62 -17.23 2.43 5.93
CA THR A 62 -17.97 1.89 4.78
C THR A 62 -17.07 1.18 3.76
N THR A 63 -15.77 1.08 4.03
CA THR A 63 -14.79 0.42 3.17
C THR A 63 -14.45 -0.99 3.68
N PRO A 64 -14.10 -1.95 2.81
CA PRO A 64 -13.69 -3.28 3.24
C PRO A 64 -12.44 -3.30 4.14
N PRO A 65 -12.28 -4.31 5.02
CA PRO A 65 -11.17 -4.41 5.98
C PRO A 65 -9.77 -4.65 5.39
N GLY A 66 -9.61 -4.69 4.06
CA GLY A 66 -8.41 -5.17 3.37
C GLY A 66 -7.13 -4.45 3.81
N LEU A 67 -7.20 -3.12 3.99
CA LEU A 67 -6.07 -2.31 4.45
C LEU A 67 -5.54 -2.74 5.83
N TYR A 68 -6.41 -3.21 6.72
CA TYR A 68 -6.00 -3.60 8.07
C TYR A 68 -5.18 -4.89 8.06
N TYR A 69 -5.55 -5.86 7.22
CA TYR A 69 -4.76 -7.07 7.04
C TYR A 69 -3.40 -6.78 6.39
N LEU A 70 -3.35 -5.88 5.40
CA LEU A 70 -2.09 -5.43 4.80
C LEU A 70 -1.19 -4.76 5.85
N SER A 71 -1.76 -3.96 6.73
CA SER A 71 -1.03 -3.27 7.80
C SER A 71 -0.50 -4.23 8.86
N LEU A 72 -1.28 -5.26 9.23
CA LEU A 72 -0.82 -6.35 10.09
C LEU A 72 0.38 -7.09 9.48
N ALA A 73 0.31 -7.42 8.19
CA ALA A 73 1.41 -8.07 7.49
C ALA A 73 2.65 -7.16 7.42
N HIS A 74 2.46 -5.87 7.19
CA HIS A 74 3.53 -4.88 7.20
C HIS A 74 4.20 -4.78 8.58
N VAL A 75 3.40 -4.62 9.63
CA VAL A 75 3.87 -4.59 11.02
C VAL A 75 4.64 -5.85 11.38
N ALA A 76 4.11 -7.03 11.04
CA ALA A 76 4.79 -8.31 11.27
C ALA A 76 6.12 -8.42 10.52
N SER A 77 6.22 -7.82 9.32
CA SER A 77 7.47 -7.76 8.55
C SER A 77 8.51 -6.81 9.17
N LEU A 78 8.09 -5.71 9.78
CA LEU A 78 9.02 -4.76 10.44
C LEU A 78 9.47 -5.28 11.81
N PHE A 79 8.57 -5.95 12.54
CA PHE A 79 8.78 -6.38 13.92
C PHE A 79 8.45 -7.86 14.14
N PRO A 80 9.15 -8.79 13.45
CA PRO A 80 8.80 -10.22 13.49
C PRO A 80 8.90 -10.82 14.90
N GLY A 81 9.85 -10.37 15.73
CA GLY A 81 10.01 -10.86 17.10
C GLY A 81 8.88 -10.47 18.05
N MET A 82 8.32 -9.25 17.89
CA MET A 82 7.25 -8.76 18.76
C MET A 82 5.89 -9.34 18.39
N PHE A 83 5.66 -9.57 17.09
CA PHE A 83 4.43 -10.21 16.61
C PHE A 83 4.30 -11.65 17.13
N CYS A 84 5.41 -12.41 17.15
CA CYS A 84 5.43 -13.78 17.66
C CYS A 84 5.30 -13.90 19.19
N MET A 85 5.73 -12.89 19.96
CA MET A 85 5.72 -12.94 21.43
C MET A 85 4.43 -12.42 22.07
N GLN A 86 3.50 -11.85 21.29
CA GLN A 86 2.16 -11.45 21.71
C GLN A 86 2.10 -10.65 23.03
N ALA A 87 3.08 -9.76 23.24
CA ALA A 87 3.13 -8.89 24.41
C ALA A 87 2.11 -7.75 24.27
N ALA A 88 0.91 -7.95 24.83
CA ALA A 88 -0.28 -7.10 24.61
C ALA A 88 -0.06 -5.59 24.86
N SER A 89 0.82 -5.21 25.80
CA SER A 89 1.11 -3.80 26.11
C SER A 89 2.01 -3.12 25.09
N SER A 90 2.76 -3.86 24.28
CA SER A 90 3.69 -3.32 23.27
C SER A 90 3.08 -3.30 21.87
N ILE A 91 1.97 -4.03 21.65
CA ILE A 91 1.34 -4.14 20.32
C ILE A 91 0.65 -2.84 19.91
N SER A 92 0.07 -2.08 20.86
CA SER A 92 -0.51 -0.77 20.57
C SER A 92 0.53 0.24 20.09
N ASP A 93 1.73 0.20 20.67
CA ASP A 93 2.85 1.08 20.28
C ASP A 93 3.39 0.71 18.89
N VAL A 94 3.36 -0.58 18.56
CA VAL A 94 3.77 -1.11 17.26
C VAL A 94 2.78 -0.79 16.14
N CYS A 95 1.50 -0.55 16.47
CA CYS A 95 0.49 -0.06 15.53
C CYS A 95 0.15 1.42 15.76
N SER A 96 1.20 2.23 15.96
CA SER A 96 1.07 3.69 16.00
C SER A 96 0.62 4.26 14.66
N THR A 97 0.08 5.49 14.68
CA THR A 97 -0.35 6.21 13.47
C THR A 97 0.76 6.28 12.41
N GLU A 98 2.00 6.53 12.83
CA GLU A 98 3.15 6.65 11.92
C GLU A 98 3.44 5.32 11.19
N ILE A 99 3.40 4.20 11.93
CA ILE A 99 3.65 2.87 11.36
C ILE A 99 2.49 2.49 10.42
N LEU A 100 1.25 2.75 10.82
CA LEU A 100 0.09 2.50 9.97
C LEU A 100 0.15 3.32 8.67
N ARG A 101 0.42 4.63 8.74
CA ARG A 101 0.64 5.49 7.56
C ARG A 101 1.78 5.01 6.68
N SER A 102 2.85 4.45 7.25
CA SER A 102 3.95 3.89 6.46
C SER A 102 3.52 2.74 5.55
N THR A 103 2.42 2.04 5.87
CA THR A 103 1.81 1.03 4.97
C THR A 103 1.41 1.64 3.63
N ASN A 104 0.80 2.82 3.63
CA ASN A 104 0.48 3.50 2.38
C ASN A 104 1.73 4.00 1.65
N GLY A 105 2.78 4.40 2.37
CA GLY A 105 4.08 4.71 1.78
C GLY A 105 4.69 3.52 1.03
N VAL A 106 4.69 2.33 1.64
CA VAL A 106 5.17 1.08 1.01
C VAL A 106 4.30 0.70 -0.20
N LEU A 107 2.97 0.77 -0.04
CA LEU A 107 2.03 0.46 -1.12
C LEU A 107 2.18 1.43 -2.30
N ALA A 108 2.45 2.71 -2.07
CA ALA A 108 2.70 3.69 -3.14
C ALA A 108 3.97 3.34 -3.96
N VAL A 109 5.03 2.86 -3.30
CA VAL A 109 6.24 2.37 -3.99
C VAL A 109 5.92 1.13 -4.83
N ILE A 110 5.17 0.18 -4.28
CA ILE A 110 4.71 -1.03 -5.00
C ILE A 110 3.84 -0.63 -6.19
N CYS A 111 2.87 0.26 -5.99
CA CYS A 111 1.99 0.81 -7.01
C CYS A 111 2.81 1.40 -8.18
N SER A 112 3.84 2.19 -7.87
CA SER A 112 4.72 2.79 -8.86
C SER A 112 5.49 1.75 -9.70
N ILE A 113 5.93 0.66 -9.06
CA ILE A 113 6.56 -0.48 -9.77
C ILE A 113 5.55 -1.17 -10.68
N LEU A 114 4.31 -1.38 -10.22
CA LEU A 114 3.24 -1.97 -11.02
C LEU A 114 2.90 -1.11 -12.24
N VAL A 115 2.82 0.22 -12.06
CA VAL A 115 2.63 1.18 -13.16
C VAL A 115 3.76 1.05 -14.19
N TYR A 116 5.01 0.99 -13.75
CA TYR A 116 6.15 0.78 -14.64
C TYR A 116 6.03 -0.53 -15.44
N GLU A 117 5.70 -1.64 -14.77
CA GLU A 117 5.49 -2.94 -15.42
C GLU A 117 4.37 -2.91 -16.46
N ILE A 118 3.25 -2.25 -16.15
CA ILE A 118 2.13 -2.06 -17.07
C ILE A 118 2.57 -1.24 -18.29
N ILE A 119 3.32 -0.15 -18.10
CA ILE A 119 3.81 0.70 -19.19
C ILE A 119 4.69 -0.12 -20.15
N ILE A 120 5.63 -0.89 -19.62
CA ILE A 120 6.52 -1.75 -20.43
C ILE A 120 5.71 -2.85 -21.14
N CYS A 121 4.73 -3.46 -20.45
CA CYS A 121 3.88 -4.49 -21.04
C CYS A 121 3.04 -3.96 -22.20
N LEU A 122 2.48 -2.75 -22.08
CA LEU A 122 1.67 -2.11 -23.11
C LEU A 122 2.52 -1.49 -24.24
N ARG A 123 3.79 -1.13 -23.96
CA ARG A 123 4.69 -0.50 -24.93
C ARG A 123 6.09 -1.13 -24.90
N PRO A 124 6.28 -2.35 -25.43
CA PRO A 124 7.56 -3.08 -25.36
C PRO A 124 8.76 -2.38 -26.00
N GLY A 125 8.54 -1.46 -26.94
CA GLY A 125 9.59 -0.69 -27.61
C GLY A 125 9.91 0.66 -26.95
N LEU A 126 9.27 1.01 -25.84
CA LEU A 126 9.50 2.30 -25.18
C LEU A 126 10.86 2.31 -24.48
N ASP A 127 11.57 3.43 -24.59
CA ASP A 127 12.81 3.64 -23.86
C ASP A 127 12.60 3.58 -22.34
N GLU A 128 13.49 2.89 -21.63
CA GLU A 128 13.40 2.62 -20.19
C GLU A 128 13.37 3.91 -19.37
N ARG A 129 14.13 4.94 -19.77
CA ARG A 129 14.15 6.22 -19.05
C ARG A 129 12.82 6.94 -19.18
N LYS A 130 12.20 6.87 -20.36
CA LYS A 130 10.85 7.42 -20.58
C LYS A 130 9.80 6.67 -19.78
N ALA A 131 9.85 5.33 -19.75
CA ALA A 131 8.96 4.51 -18.94
C ALA A 131 9.11 4.81 -17.44
N THR A 132 10.35 4.93 -16.96
CA THR A 132 10.68 5.33 -15.58
C THR A 132 10.12 6.72 -15.27
N LEU A 133 10.33 7.70 -16.16
CA LEU A 133 9.81 9.05 -16.00
C LEU A 133 8.28 9.06 -15.91
N TYR A 134 7.58 8.33 -16.78
CA TYR A 134 6.12 8.24 -16.74
C TYR A 134 5.62 7.59 -15.44
N ALA A 135 6.25 6.51 -14.97
CA ALA A 135 5.89 5.89 -13.71
C ALA A 135 6.08 6.86 -12.52
N VAL A 136 7.21 7.60 -12.48
CA VAL A 136 7.48 8.59 -11.43
C VAL A 136 6.49 9.76 -11.50
N VAL A 137 6.18 10.28 -12.69
CA VAL A 137 5.19 11.36 -12.85
C VAL A 137 3.80 10.93 -12.37
N LEU A 138 3.39 9.69 -12.66
CA LEU A 138 2.12 9.15 -12.18
C LEU A 138 2.12 8.91 -10.67
N ALA A 139 3.24 8.48 -10.09
CA ALA A 139 3.39 8.35 -8.64
C ALA A 139 3.28 9.69 -7.92
N LEU A 140 3.76 10.77 -8.54
CA LEU A 140 3.66 12.15 -8.05
C LEU A 140 2.34 12.82 -8.41
N TYR A 141 1.37 12.11 -8.98
CA TYR A 141 0.05 12.67 -9.28
C TYR A 141 -0.58 13.21 -7.99
N PRO A 142 -1.01 14.49 -7.93
CA PRO A 142 -1.32 15.16 -6.67
C PRO A 142 -2.30 14.41 -5.76
N LEU A 143 -3.32 13.77 -6.33
CA LEU A 143 -4.28 13.00 -5.55
C LEU A 143 -3.65 11.75 -4.92
N HIS A 144 -2.89 10.97 -5.70
CA HIS A 144 -2.22 9.76 -5.21
C HIS A 144 -1.15 10.11 -4.19
N TRP A 145 -0.39 11.18 -4.48
CA TRP A 145 0.64 11.71 -3.60
C TRP A 145 0.07 12.13 -2.24
N PHE A 146 -1.07 12.83 -2.22
CA PHE A 146 -1.73 13.22 -0.98
C PHE A 146 -2.08 12.01 -0.09
N PHE A 147 -2.74 11.00 -0.66
CA PHE A 147 -3.15 9.80 0.09
C PHE A 147 -1.99 8.83 0.41
N THR A 148 -0.82 9.02 -0.18
CA THR A 148 0.38 8.23 0.15
C THR A 148 0.80 8.42 1.62
N PHE A 149 0.51 9.58 2.21
CA PHE A 149 0.96 9.95 3.56
C PHE A 149 -0.10 9.81 4.65
N LEU A 150 -1.34 9.48 4.27
CA LEU A 150 -2.47 9.30 5.18
C LEU A 150 -2.92 7.85 5.13
N TYR A 151 -3.43 7.32 6.24
CA TYR A 151 -3.86 5.94 6.37
C TYR A 151 -5.28 5.71 5.81
N TYR A 152 -5.37 5.78 4.49
CA TYR A 152 -6.59 5.65 3.69
C TYR A 152 -6.58 4.39 2.81
N THR A 153 -7.75 3.89 2.43
CA THR A 153 -7.86 2.67 1.61
C THR A 153 -7.54 2.88 0.12
N ASP A 154 -7.47 4.11 -0.36
CA ASP A 154 -7.30 4.48 -1.77
C ASP A 154 -5.99 3.94 -2.38
N VAL A 155 -4.87 4.09 -1.68
CA VAL A 155 -3.56 3.64 -2.18
C VAL A 155 -3.55 2.11 -2.29
N ALA A 156 -4.08 1.42 -1.28
CA ALA A 156 -4.21 -0.03 -1.29
C ALA A 156 -5.11 -0.53 -2.42
N SER A 157 -6.29 0.07 -2.59
CA SER A 157 -7.26 -0.35 -3.60
C SER A 157 -6.70 -0.18 -5.02
N VAL A 158 -6.07 0.96 -5.33
CA VAL A 158 -5.41 1.18 -6.64
C VAL A 158 -4.27 0.19 -6.84
N THR A 159 -3.46 -0.07 -5.82
CA THR A 159 -2.35 -1.05 -5.91
C THR A 159 -2.86 -2.44 -6.29
N VAL A 160 -3.92 -2.91 -5.62
CA VAL A 160 -4.54 -4.22 -5.89
C VAL A 160 -5.15 -4.27 -7.29
N VAL A 161 -5.87 -3.23 -7.70
CA VAL A 161 -6.46 -3.13 -9.04
C VAL A 161 -5.39 -3.16 -10.13
N LEU A 162 -4.28 -2.45 -9.96
CA LEU A 162 -3.18 -2.47 -10.92
C LEU A 162 -2.46 -3.82 -10.95
N ALA A 163 -2.30 -4.49 -9.80
CA ALA A 163 -1.74 -5.83 -9.74
C ALA A 163 -2.61 -6.85 -10.50
N MET A 164 -3.94 -6.80 -10.31
CA MET A 164 -4.90 -7.59 -11.09
C MET A 164 -4.81 -7.29 -12.58
N TYR A 165 -4.80 -6.00 -12.94
CA TYR A 165 -4.73 -5.60 -14.35
C TYR A 165 -3.45 -6.10 -15.02
N LEU A 166 -2.30 -5.99 -14.36
CA LEU A 166 -1.04 -6.54 -14.84
C LEU A 166 -1.08 -8.07 -15.00
N ALA A 167 -1.72 -8.78 -14.06
CA ALA A 167 -1.91 -10.22 -14.15
C ALA A 167 -2.75 -10.62 -15.37
N CYS A 168 -3.84 -9.90 -15.62
CA CYS A 168 -4.66 -10.05 -16.82
C CYS A 168 -3.87 -9.81 -18.11
N LEU A 169 -3.07 -8.74 -18.17
CA LEU A 169 -2.20 -8.46 -19.33
C LEU A 169 -1.19 -9.59 -19.58
N LYS A 170 -0.66 -10.20 -18.51
CA LYS A 170 0.25 -11.35 -18.57
C LYS A 170 -0.47 -12.69 -18.76
N LYS A 171 -1.79 -12.70 -19.01
CA LYS A 171 -2.66 -13.89 -19.18
C LYS A 171 -2.63 -14.85 -17.98
N ASN A 172 -2.30 -14.35 -16.79
CA ASN A 172 -2.32 -15.14 -15.55
C ASN A 172 -3.65 -14.91 -14.81
N TYR A 173 -4.72 -15.48 -15.35
CA TYR A 173 -6.08 -15.25 -14.85
C TYR A 173 -6.32 -15.82 -13.45
N LEU A 174 -5.67 -16.94 -13.11
CA LEU A 174 -5.79 -17.53 -11.77
C LEU A 174 -5.22 -16.60 -10.70
N PHE A 175 -4.02 -16.04 -10.94
CA PHE A 175 -3.45 -15.06 -10.03
C PHE A 175 -4.30 -13.78 -9.97
N SER A 176 -4.85 -13.32 -11.10
CA SER A 176 -5.77 -12.18 -11.11
C SER A 176 -7.02 -12.43 -10.26
N ALA A 177 -7.61 -13.63 -10.32
CA ALA A 177 -8.80 -13.98 -9.55
C ALA A 177 -8.51 -14.04 -8.05
N LEU A 178 -7.37 -14.63 -7.65
CA LEU A 178 -6.95 -14.70 -6.24
C LEU A 178 -6.72 -13.31 -5.63
N VAL A 179 -6.10 -12.40 -6.38
CA VAL A 179 -5.88 -11.03 -5.90
C VAL A 179 -7.22 -10.29 -5.75
N MET A 180 -8.18 -10.52 -6.65
CA MET A 180 -9.53 -9.95 -6.56
C MET A 180 -10.29 -10.45 -5.32
N GLU A 181 -10.20 -11.73 -4.99
CA GLU A 181 -10.86 -12.32 -3.82
C GLU A 181 -10.27 -11.83 -2.49
N SER A 182 -8.97 -11.46 -2.49
CA SER A 182 -8.29 -10.88 -1.33
C SER A 182 -8.65 -9.41 -1.03
N ALA A 183 -9.35 -8.72 -1.95
CA ALA A 183 -10.04 -7.47 -1.65
C ALA A 183 -11.39 -7.84 -1.03
N PRO A 184 -11.58 -7.73 0.30
CA PRO A 184 -12.62 -8.47 0.98
C PRO A 184 -14.02 -8.05 0.48
N ALA A 185 -14.62 -8.88 -0.36
CA ALA A 185 -16.00 -8.77 -0.81
C ALA A 185 -16.97 -9.32 0.24
N TYR A 186 -16.83 -8.89 1.49
CA TYR A 186 -17.79 -9.19 2.56
C TYR A 186 -18.36 -7.89 3.09
N PHE A 187 -19.29 -7.30 2.34
CA PHE A 187 -20.39 -6.48 2.84
C PHE A 187 -21.42 -6.31 1.70
N ILE A 188 -22.06 -7.42 1.33
CA ILE A 188 -23.40 -7.33 0.74
C ILE A 188 -24.33 -7.15 1.94
N CYS A 189 -24.95 -5.96 2.01
CA CYS A 189 -26.03 -5.62 2.93
C CYS A 189 -26.91 -6.83 3.27
N HIS A 190 -27.11 -7.06 4.57
CA HIS A 190 -28.25 -7.81 5.05
C HIS A 190 -28.93 -7.06 6.20
#